data_AF-A0A9E1ZMP0-F1
#
_entry.id   AF-A0A9E1ZMP0-F1
#
_cell.length_a   1.000
_cell.length_b   1.000
_cell.length_c   1.000
_cell.angle_alpha   90.00
_cell.angle_beta   90.00
_cell.angle_gamma   90.00
#
_symmetry.space_group_name_H-M   'P 1'
#
loop_
_entity.id
_entity.type
_entity.pdbx_description
1 polymer ?
#
loop_
_entity_poly.entity_id
_entity_poly.type
_entity_poly.pdbx_seq_one_letter_code
_entity_poly.pdbx_strand_id
1 'polypeptide(L)'
;TRNRELLNLVLLAKHWKFYYLISEIFNEFVLLTLFITLVLGAGALFWIATILLNVLSVIDTSNLPFQFEQEVSFKNVLAVVSVFLGLGITSFLKNYLGDVQMWATYTETDEKYLRRKKVVKVASDIFHHVLLDYKYCDRVIVIAHSLGTSVAHDALLETGRYNRARNIGGAPIKSPLPLYKIEHFISLATPIDKVYYFFENYKSKSHRFNRVIEQIRGDISEVPFAKNTKKQIHWINFWDAADIISGSIESPHNANHADLRVDNYEIYNRWFPDPNKSHFAYFEDIRVLRIIFDTIFNRKHSFVDPKIPRNPNGSPKYKTQIVGSRGGLPINRIFQAFMLLLPWSILGAVLGHIFLKGSLFTNVSTRLSIVVAVILLIGWFLSKKRGHLVSYNTRSVK
;
A
#
# COMPACT_ATOMS: atom_id res chain seq x y z
N THR A 1 14.88 -6.92 -39.92
CA THR A 1 15.06 -6.76 -38.46
C THR A 1 14.26 -5.57 -37.94
N ARG A 2 14.47 -4.35 -38.45
CA ARG A 2 13.75 -3.12 -38.05
C ARG A 2 12.21 -3.22 -38.06
N ASN A 3 11.60 -3.83 -39.09
CA ASN A 3 10.13 -4.00 -39.15
C ASN A 3 9.59 -4.97 -38.09
N ARG A 4 10.38 -5.96 -37.67
CA ARG A 4 10.00 -6.87 -36.57
C ARG A 4 10.13 -6.17 -35.22
N GLU A 5 11.15 -5.33 -35.03
CA GLU A 5 11.29 -4.51 -33.83
C GLU A 5 10.15 -3.50 -33.68
N LEU A 6 9.77 -2.82 -34.77
CA LEU A 6 8.61 -1.92 -34.80
C LEU A 6 7.30 -2.66 -34.46
N LEU A 7 7.09 -3.84 -35.03
CA LEU A 7 5.91 -4.66 -34.72
C LEU A 7 5.90 -5.07 -33.24
N ASN A 8 7.04 -5.47 -32.69
CA ASN A 8 7.18 -5.83 -31.28
C ASN A 8 6.92 -4.64 -30.35
N LEU A 9 7.39 -3.44 -30.70
CA LEU A 9 7.12 -2.23 -29.94
C LEU A 9 5.64 -1.85 -29.97
N VAL A 10 4.98 -1.97 -31.12
CA VAL A 10 3.54 -1.72 -31.25
C VAL A 10 2.73 -2.73 -30.43
N LEU A 11 3.10 -4.02 -30.48
CA LEU A 11 2.45 -5.05 -29.67
C LEU A 11 2.66 -4.80 -28.18
N LEU A 12 3.87 -4.45 -27.76
CA LEU A 12 4.18 -4.11 -26.38
C LEU A 12 3.37 -2.90 -25.92
N ALA A 13 3.27 -1.85 -26.75
CA ALA A 13 2.47 -0.66 -26.46
C ALA A 13 0.96 -0.98 -26.35
N LYS A 14 0.44 -1.89 -27.19
CA LYS A 14 -0.96 -2.36 -27.10
C LYS A 14 -1.21 -3.14 -25.82
N HIS A 15 -0.32 -4.08 -25.47
CA HIS A 15 -0.43 -4.85 -24.22
C HIS A 15 -0.34 -3.95 -23.00
N TRP A 16 0.60 -3.00 -23.00
CA TRP A 16 0.74 -2.01 -21.93
C TRP A 16 -0.52 -1.14 -21.80
N LYS A 17 -1.04 -0.60 -22.91
CA LYS A 17 -2.27 0.20 -22.90
C LYS A 17 -3.47 -0.59 -22.39
N PHE A 18 -3.62 -1.83 -22.83
CA PHE A 18 -4.70 -2.71 -22.37
C PHE A 18 -4.60 -3.00 -20.87
N TYR A 19 -3.39 -3.36 -20.41
CA TYR A 19 -3.12 -3.59 -18.99
C TYR A 19 -3.39 -2.33 -18.15
N TYR A 20 -2.95 -1.17 -18.62
CA TYR A 20 -3.21 0.13 -18.00
C TYR A 20 -4.72 0.40 -17.88
N LEU A 21 -5.46 0.26 -18.97
CA LEU A 21 -6.92 0.48 -18.97
C LEU A 21 -7.65 -0.47 -18.02
N ILE A 22 -7.29 -1.76 -18.00
CA ILE A 22 -7.87 -2.71 -17.05
C ILE A 22 -7.54 -2.32 -15.61
N SER A 23 -6.30 -1.91 -15.35
CA SER A 23 -5.87 -1.51 -14.01
C SER A 23 -6.61 -0.26 -13.55
N GLU A 24 -6.81 0.74 -14.42
CA GLU A 24 -7.59 1.93 -14.12
C GLU A 24 -9.07 1.60 -13.85
N ILE A 25 -9.69 0.77 -14.69
CA ILE A 25 -11.08 0.32 -14.47
C ILE A 25 -11.20 -0.42 -13.12
N PHE A 26 -10.22 -1.26 -12.79
CA PHE A 26 -10.20 -1.96 -11.50
C PHE A 26 -10.03 -0.98 -10.33
N ASN A 27 -9.14 0.01 -10.45
CA ASN A 27 -8.96 1.06 -9.45
C ASN A 27 -10.25 1.87 -9.25
N GLU A 28 -10.89 2.31 -10.34
CA GLU A 28 -12.18 3.00 -10.30
C GLU A 28 -13.27 2.15 -9.65
N PHE A 29 -13.33 0.86 -10.00
CA PHE A 29 -14.26 -0.09 -9.39
C PHE A 29 -14.05 -0.21 -7.87
N VAL A 30 -12.80 -0.33 -7.42
CA VAL A 30 -12.48 -0.39 -5.98
C VAL A 30 -12.84 0.91 -5.28
N LEU A 31 -12.51 2.07 -5.87
CA LEU A 31 -12.87 3.39 -5.31
C LEU A 31 -14.37 3.58 -5.20
N LEU A 32 -15.11 3.18 -6.23
CA LEU A 32 -16.58 3.22 -6.24
C LEU A 32 -17.15 2.27 -5.19
N THR A 33 -16.57 1.07 -5.03
CA THR A 33 -16.95 0.12 -3.99
C THR A 33 -16.73 0.69 -2.59
N LEU A 34 -15.61 1.38 -2.35
CA LEU A 34 -15.32 2.09 -1.09
C LEU A 34 -16.30 3.24 -0.85
N PHE A 35 -16.64 4.00 -1.89
CA PHE A 35 -17.63 5.07 -1.80
C PHE A 35 -19.02 4.54 -1.45
N ILE A 36 -19.50 3.50 -2.17
CA ILE A 36 -20.76 2.82 -1.90
C ILE A 36 -20.77 2.29 -0.47
N THR A 37 -19.68 1.62 -0.05
CA THR A 37 -19.48 1.14 1.31
C THR A 37 -19.67 2.25 2.34
N LEU A 38 -19.05 3.41 2.12
CA LEU A 38 -19.14 4.55 3.04
C LEU A 38 -20.55 5.13 3.11
N VAL A 39 -21.22 5.29 1.96
CA VAL A 39 -22.60 5.79 1.89
C VAL A 39 -23.57 4.82 2.58
N LEU A 40 -23.47 3.51 2.29
CA LEU A 40 -24.28 2.49 2.94
C LEU A 40 -24.02 2.43 4.45
N GLY A 41 -22.76 2.52 4.87
CA GLY A 41 -22.38 2.55 6.28
C GLY A 41 -22.94 3.77 7.02
N ALA A 42 -22.84 4.96 6.43
CA ALA A 42 -23.40 6.18 6.99
C ALA A 42 -24.93 6.13 7.07
N GLY A 43 -25.59 5.66 6.01
CA GLY A 43 -27.05 5.46 6.00
C GLY A 43 -27.51 4.47 7.07
N ALA A 44 -26.77 3.38 7.26
CA ALA A 44 -27.06 2.39 8.28
C ALA A 44 -26.87 2.94 9.71
N LEU A 45 -25.82 3.72 9.96
CA LEU A 45 -25.60 4.40 11.25
C LEU A 45 -26.69 5.42 11.56
N PHE A 46 -27.07 6.23 10.57
CA PHE A 46 -28.18 7.18 10.69
C PHE A 46 -29.48 6.45 11.08
N TRP A 47 -29.76 5.31 10.42
CA TRP A 47 -30.95 4.52 10.70
C TRP A 47 -30.95 3.87 12.08
N ILE A 48 -29.78 3.40 12.56
CA ILE A 48 -29.66 2.91 13.94
C ILE A 48 -29.93 4.03 14.94
N ALA A 49 -29.42 5.23 14.69
CA ALA A 49 -29.64 6.38 15.56
C ALA A 49 -31.12 6.78 15.61
N THR A 50 -31.84 6.78 14.47
CA THR A 50 -33.27 7.09 14.45
C THR A 50 -34.10 6.04 15.19
N ILE A 51 -33.78 4.74 15.05
CA ILE A 51 -34.43 3.68 15.83
C ILE A 51 -34.17 3.87 17.33
N LEU A 52 -32.92 4.12 17.72
CA LEU A 52 -32.56 4.32 19.12
C LEU A 52 -33.32 5.50 19.72
N LEU A 53 -33.40 6.62 19.00
CA LEU A 53 -34.13 7.81 19.44
C LEU A 53 -35.64 7.56 19.50
N ASN A 54 -36.21 6.73 18.61
CA ASN A 54 -37.61 6.30 18.70
C ASN A 54 -37.85 5.45 19.95
N VAL A 55 -37.01 4.43 20.19
CA VAL A 55 -37.11 3.56 21.38
C VAL A 55 -36.99 4.37 22.66
N LEU A 56 -36.16 5.41 22.67
CA LEU A 56 -36.03 6.36 23.77
C LEU A 56 -37.14 7.42 23.81
N SER A 57 -38.16 7.33 22.95
CA SER A 57 -39.28 8.27 22.82
C SER A 57 -38.88 9.73 22.55
N VAL A 58 -37.67 9.97 22.04
CA VAL A 58 -37.14 11.30 21.75
C VAL A 58 -37.67 11.84 20.42
N ILE A 59 -37.92 10.96 19.46
CA ILE A 59 -38.47 11.33 18.14
C ILE A 59 -39.59 10.36 17.75
N ASP A 60 -40.61 10.87 17.07
CA ASP A 60 -41.60 10.03 16.39
C ASP A 60 -41.14 9.78 14.94
N THR A 61 -40.89 8.52 14.59
CA THR A 61 -40.44 8.14 13.24
C THR A 61 -41.58 7.95 12.26
N SER A 62 -42.84 8.07 12.70
CA SER A 62 -44.02 7.95 11.84
C SER A 62 -44.01 8.96 10.68
N ASN A 63 -43.41 10.13 10.87
CA ASN A 63 -43.35 11.22 9.89
C ASN A 63 -42.07 11.25 9.05
N LEU A 64 -41.20 10.23 9.14
CA LEU A 64 -40.00 10.19 8.30
C LEU A 64 -40.37 9.86 6.84
N PRO A 65 -39.74 10.52 5.85
CA PRO A 65 -40.05 10.34 4.42
C PRO A 65 -39.76 8.93 3.88
N PHE A 66 -39.08 8.09 4.66
CA PHE A 66 -38.74 6.71 4.30
C PHE A 66 -39.23 5.75 5.40
N GLN A 67 -40.48 5.30 5.28
CA GLN A 67 -41.01 4.20 6.09
C GLN A 67 -40.60 2.87 5.42
N PHE A 68 -39.52 2.26 5.89
CA PHE A 68 -39.20 0.88 5.52
C PHE A 68 -40.05 -0.07 6.37
N GLU A 69 -40.75 -1.01 5.74
CA GLU A 69 -41.49 -2.06 6.46
C GLU A 69 -40.56 -2.74 7.49
N GLN A 70 -40.96 -2.67 8.77
CA GLN A 70 -40.12 -3.01 9.94
C GLN A 70 -39.52 -4.42 9.90
N GLU A 71 -40.17 -5.39 9.24
CA GLU A 71 -39.78 -6.80 9.32
C GLU A 71 -38.57 -7.18 8.43
N VAL A 72 -38.34 -6.46 7.32
CA VAL A 72 -37.27 -6.77 6.35
C VAL A 72 -36.04 -5.86 6.52
N SER A 73 -36.21 -4.72 7.21
CA SER A 73 -35.16 -3.70 7.32
C SER A 73 -34.16 -3.96 8.45
N PHE A 74 -34.60 -4.45 9.61
CA PHE A 74 -33.73 -4.50 10.79
C PHE A 74 -32.62 -5.56 10.70
N LYS A 75 -32.94 -6.79 10.26
CA LYS A 75 -31.97 -7.88 10.16
C LYS A 75 -30.89 -7.62 9.11
N ASN A 76 -31.28 -7.03 7.98
CA ASN A 76 -30.35 -6.67 6.91
C ASN A 76 -29.44 -5.52 7.32
N VAL A 77 -29.99 -4.46 7.92
CA VAL A 77 -29.17 -3.34 8.41
C VAL A 77 -28.24 -3.77 9.55
N LEU A 78 -28.71 -4.60 10.49
CA LEU A 78 -27.88 -5.11 11.58
C LEU A 78 -26.77 -6.03 11.08
N ALA A 79 -27.04 -6.90 10.11
CA ALA A 79 -26.02 -7.76 9.48
C ALA A 79 -24.95 -6.92 8.76
N VAL A 80 -25.38 -5.91 8.01
CA VAL A 80 -24.52 -4.97 7.28
C VAL A 80 -23.65 -4.16 8.25
N VAL A 81 -24.23 -3.60 9.31
CA VAL A 81 -23.49 -2.83 10.33
C VAL A 81 -22.56 -3.71 11.15
N SER A 82 -22.97 -4.93 11.49
CA SER A 82 -22.12 -5.88 12.23
C SER A 82 -20.88 -6.27 11.44
N VAL A 83 -21.02 -6.47 10.13
CA VAL A 83 -19.91 -6.72 9.22
C VAL A 83 -19.05 -5.45 9.09
N PHE A 84 -19.64 -4.28 8.85
CA PHE A 84 -18.87 -3.04 8.68
C PHE A 84 -18.10 -2.59 9.94
N LEU A 85 -18.71 -2.71 11.13
CA LEU A 85 -18.06 -2.44 12.40
C LEU A 85 -17.04 -3.53 12.76
N GLY A 86 -17.36 -4.81 12.51
CA GLY A 86 -16.49 -5.95 12.79
C GLY A 86 -15.22 -6.01 11.92
N LEU A 87 -15.29 -5.46 10.70
CA LEU A 87 -14.17 -5.36 9.77
C LEU A 87 -13.24 -4.16 10.02
N GLY A 88 -13.58 -3.27 10.96
CA GLY A 88 -12.70 -2.15 11.36
C GLY A 88 -12.49 -1.06 10.30
N ILE A 89 -13.24 -1.07 9.19
CA ILE A 89 -13.09 -0.16 8.05
C ILE A 89 -13.28 1.31 8.49
N THR A 90 -14.21 1.59 9.41
CA THR A 90 -14.48 2.96 9.91
C THR A 90 -13.33 3.50 10.77
N SER A 91 -12.81 2.69 11.70
CA SER A 91 -11.63 3.07 12.50
C SER A 91 -10.40 3.24 11.61
N PHE A 92 -10.27 2.40 10.60
CA PHE A 92 -9.17 2.46 9.63
C PHE A 92 -9.20 3.76 8.82
N LEU A 93 -10.35 4.09 8.22
CA LEU A 93 -10.53 5.31 7.43
C LEU A 93 -10.32 6.57 8.28
N LYS A 94 -10.85 6.61 9.51
CA LYS A 94 -10.67 7.74 10.43
C LYS A 94 -9.21 8.00 10.77
N ASN A 95 -8.46 6.94 11.09
CA ASN A 95 -7.07 7.06 11.53
C ASN A 95 -6.12 7.35 10.35
N TYR A 96 -6.47 6.92 9.13
CA TYR A 96 -5.56 7.01 7.99
C TYR A 96 -5.81 8.23 7.09
N LEU A 97 -7.07 8.60 6.82
CA LEU A 97 -7.39 9.70 5.90
C LEU A 97 -6.76 11.03 6.35
N GLY A 98 -6.71 11.29 7.67
CA GLY A 98 -6.10 12.50 8.22
C GLY A 98 -4.60 12.58 7.97
N ASP A 99 -3.87 11.50 8.24
CA ASP A 99 -2.41 11.46 8.13
C ASP A 99 -1.93 11.55 6.69
N VAL A 100 -2.65 10.90 5.77
CA VAL A 100 -2.28 10.91 4.34
C VAL A 100 -2.73 12.16 3.63
N GLN A 101 -3.88 12.73 3.97
CA GLN A 101 -4.25 14.06 3.49
C GLN A 101 -3.24 15.12 3.93
N MET A 102 -2.63 14.98 5.12
CA MET A 102 -1.61 15.90 5.61
C MET A 102 -0.31 15.80 4.80
N TRP A 103 0.14 14.59 4.46
CA TRP A 103 1.39 14.37 3.70
C TRP A 103 1.27 14.62 2.19
N ALA A 104 0.05 14.56 1.68
CA ALA A 104 -0.34 14.67 0.28
C ALA A 104 -0.29 16.09 -0.33
N THR A 105 -0.22 17.15 0.48
CA THR A 105 -0.42 18.51 -0.03
C THR A 105 0.91 19.22 -0.32
N TYR A 106 1.18 19.50 -1.60
CA TYR A 106 2.47 20.01 -2.09
C TYR A 106 2.46 21.47 -2.55
N THR A 107 1.35 22.18 -2.42
CA THR A 107 1.31 23.62 -2.71
C THR A 107 2.23 24.35 -1.74
N GLU A 108 3.27 25.02 -2.26
CA GLU A 108 4.31 25.69 -1.46
C GLU A 108 3.76 26.79 -0.52
N THR A 109 2.56 27.28 -0.81
CA THR A 109 1.78 28.25 -0.03
C THR A 109 0.94 27.62 1.09
N ASP A 110 0.85 26.29 1.16
CA ASP A 110 0.07 25.58 2.16
C ASP A 110 0.94 25.27 3.40
N GLU A 111 0.38 25.52 4.58
CA GLU A 111 0.98 25.19 5.88
C GLU A 111 1.46 23.73 5.95
N LYS A 112 0.77 22.83 5.24
CA LYS A 112 1.10 21.40 5.15
C LYS A 112 2.45 21.13 4.48
N TYR A 113 2.83 21.89 3.45
CA TYR A 113 4.13 21.75 2.79
C TYR A 113 5.28 22.12 3.74
N LEU A 114 5.11 23.19 4.51
CA LEU A 114 6.09 23.61 5.52
C LEU A 114 6.25 22.55 6.61
N ARG A 115 5.15 21.92 7.04
CA ARG A 115 5.21 20.80 8.00
C ARG A 115 5.96 19.60 7.43
N ARG A 116 5.66 19.17 6.20
CA ARG A 116 6.39 18.10 5.52
C ARG A 116 7.88 18.40 5.44
N LYS A 117 8.26 19.60 4.99
CA LYS A 117 9.67 20.02 4.89
C LYS A 117 10.38 19.97 6.26
N LYS A 118 9.71 20.39 7.33
CA LYS A 118 10.26 20.28 8.70
C LYS A 118 10.49 18.81 9.11
N VAL A 119 9.53 17.93 8.84
CA VAL A 119 9.64 16.50 9.18
C VAL A 119 10.77 15.83 8.38
N VAL A 120 10.82 16.05 7.06
CA VAL A 120 11.89 15.50 6.21
C VAL A 120 13.25 16.04 6.64
N LYS A 121 13.35 17.33 6.98
CA LYS A 121 14.59 17.93 7.51
C LYS A 121 15.05 17.24 8.79
N VAL A 122 14.15 17.00 9.75
CA VAL A 122 14.50 16.27 10.99
C VAL A 122 15.02 14.86 10.67
N ALA A 123 14.35 14.13 9.78
CA ALA A 123 14.79 12.79 9.37
C ALA A 123 16.16 12.83 8.66
N SER A 124 16.39 13.81 7.78
CA SER A 124 17.66 14.03 7.09
C SER A 124 18.78 14.38 8.07
N ASP A 125 18.53 15.25 9.04
CA ASP A 125 19.50 15.62 10.08
C ASP A 125 19.88 14.40 10.95
N ILE A 126 18.93 13.50 11.24
CA ILE A 126 19.21 12.20 11.91
C ILE A 126 20.12 11.34 11.04
N PHE A 127 19.83 11.20 9.74
CA PHE A 127 20.71 10.45 8.84
C PHE A 127 22.10 11.05 8.79
N HIS A 128 22.24 12.37 8.70
CA HIS A 128 23.52 13.05 8.68
C HIS A 128 24.32 12.75 9.95
N HIS A 129 23.69 12.83 11.12
CA HIS A 129 24.31 12.53 12.40
C HIS A 129 24.83 11.08 12.46
N VAL A 130 23.97 10.10 12.15
CA VAL A 130 24.33 8.67 12.22
C VAL A 130 25.41 8.32 11.19
N LEU A 131 25.33 8.86 9.98
CA LEU A 131 26.30 8.56 8.92
C LEU A 131 27.69 9.12 9.27
N LEU A 132 27.76 10.31 9.86
CA LEU A 132 29.02 10.94 10.26
C LEU A 132 29.67 10.29 11.49
N ASP A 133 28.96 9.44 12.22
CA ASP A 133 29.56 8.66 13.30
C ASP A 133 30.42 7.51 12.74
N TYR A 134 31.68 7.82 12.43
CA TYR A 134 32.68 6.84 12.01
C TYR A 134 33.19 5.95 13.13
N LYS A 135 32.96 6.30 14.40
CA LYS A 135 33.55 5.58 15.53
C LYS A 135 32.70 4.38 15.93
N TYR A 136 31.38 4.49 15.84
CA TYR A 136 30.46 3.47 16.34
C TYR A 136 29.50 2.91 15.29
N CYS A 137 29.41 3.53 14.11
CA CYS A 137 28.46 3.12 13.07
C CYS A 137 29.15 2.79 11.75
N ASP A 138 29.34 1.50 11.48
CA ASP A 138 29.91 0.99 10.22
C ASP A 138 28.86 0.72 9.15
N ARG A 139 27.64 0.38 9.56
CA ARG A 139 26.55 -0.02 8.67
C ARG A 139 25.21 0.49 9.19
N VAL A 140 24.43 1.02 8.27
CA VAL A 140 23.09 1.57 8.51
C VAL A 140 22.07 0.76 7.72
N ILE A 141 21.00 0.36 8.41
CA ILE A 141 19.80 -0.20 7.82
C ILE A 141 18.65 0.72 8.21
N VAL A 142 17.91 1.19 7.20
CA VAL A 142 16.73 2.02 7.42
C VAL A 142 15.51 1.13 7.38
N ILE A 143 14.72 1.12 8.45
CA ILE A 143 13.44 0.39 8.52
C ILE A 143 12.36 1.42 8.79
N ALA A 144 11.31 1.41 7.97
CA ALA A 144 10.22 2.34 8.11
C ALA A 144 8.87 1.64 7.90
N HIS A 145 7.85 2.18 8.56
CA HIS A 145 6.48 1.65 8.51
C HIS A 145 5.50 2.76 8.14
N SER A 146 4.49 2.42 7.33
CA SER A 146 3.40 3.31 6.92
C SER A 146 3.93 4.64 6.37
N LEU A 147 3.38 5.79 6.80
CA LEU A 147 3.83 7.11 6.38
C LEU A 147 5.33 7.37 6.59
N GLY A 148 5.93 6.73 7.60
CA GLY A 148 7.35 6.81 7.86
C GLY A 148 8.21 6.34 6.67
N THR A 149 7.69 5.47 5.80
CA THR A 149 8.43 5.03 4.60
C THR A 149 8.59 6.18 3.61
N SER A 150 7.54 6.97 3.39
CA SER A 150 7.59 8.17 2.54
C SER A 150 8.57 9.20 3.11
N VAL A 151 8.51 9.44 4.43
CA VAL A 151 9.42 10.35 5.13
C VAL A 151 10.88 9.90 4.96
N ALA A 152 11.16 8.63 5.23
CA ALA A 152 12.50 8.07 5.14
C ALA A 152 13.03 8.08 3.70
N HIS A 153 12.19 7.75 2.72
CA HIS A 153 12.54 7.80 1.31
C HIS A 153 12.89 9.22 0.86
N ASP A 154 12.04 10.20 1.19
CA ASP A 154 12.28 11.61 0.86
C ASP A 154 13.56 12.14 1.51
N ALA A 155 13.80 11.78 2.78
CA ALA A 155 15.01 12.14 3.51
C ALA A 155 16.26 11.49 2.89
N LEU A 156 16.21 10.21 2.48
CA LEU A 156 17.32 9.55 1.77
C LEU A 156 17.65 10.26 0.45
N LEU A 157 16.63 10.64 -0.32
CA LEU A 157 16.81 11.41 -1.55
C LEU A 157 17.36 12.82 -1.28
N GLU A 158 16.92 13.48 -0.19
CA GLU A 158 17.49 14.76 0.25
C GLU A 158 18.96 14.62 0.65
N THR A 159 19.33 13.60 1.42
CA THR A 159 20.71 13.29 1.78
C THR A 159 21.56 13.00 0.52
N GLY A 160 21.01 12.28 -0.45
CA GLY A 160 21.67 12.06 -1.75
C GLY A 160 21.91 13.37 -2.52
N ARG A 161 20.89 14.25 -2.57
CA ARG A 161 20.99 15.59 -3.16
C ARG A 161 22.01 16.47 -2.44
N TYR A 162 22.02 16.42 -1.10
CA TYR A 162 23.01 17.10 -0.26
C TYR A 162 24.43 16.70 -0.67
N ASN A 163 24.67 15.40 -0.85
CA ASN A 163 25.98 14.92 -1.29
C ASN A 163 26.32 15.35 -2.71
N ARG A 164 25.39 15.22 -3.66
CA ARG A 164 25.62 15.66 -5.05
C ARG A 164 25.97 17.14 -5.15
N ALA A 165 25.27 17.99 -4.39
CA ALA A 165 25.48 19.43 -4.41
C ALA A 165 26.82 19.88 -3.81
N ARG A 166 27.40 19.09 -2.90
CA ARG A 166 28.64 19.43 -2.16
C ARG A 166 29.84 18.59 -2.57
N ASN A 167 29.66 17.67 -3.50
CA ASN A 167 30.72 16.78 -3.92
C ASN A 167 31.65 17.45 -4.93
N ILE A 168 32.78 17.96 -4.42
CA ILE A 168 33.84 18.59 -5.21
C ILE A 168 34.68 17.53 -5.98
N GLY A 169 34.66 16.26 -5.56
CA GLY A 169 35.57 15.20 -6.03
C GLY A 169 34.95 14.07 -6.88
N GLY A 170 33.73 14.22 -7.42
CA GLY A 170 33.11 13.19 -8.26
C GLY A 170 32.72 11.87 -7.56
N ALA A 171 32.75 11.84 -6.22
CA ALA A 171 32.43 10.67 -5.39
C ALA A 171 31.23 10.90 -4.46
N PRO A 172 30.00 11.10 -5.00
CA PRO A 172 28.83 11.50 -4.21
C PRO A 172 28.33 10.42 -3.24
N ILE A 173 28.79 9.17 -3.37
CA ILE A 173 28.49 8.09 -2.42
C ILE A 173 29.39 8.13 -1.17
N LYS A 174 30.58 8.76 -1.28
CA LYS A 174 31.58 8.76 -0.21
C LYS A 174 31.62 10.07 0.58
N SER A 175 31.28 11.19 -0.06
CA SER A 175 31.50 12.52 0.49
C SER A 175 30.39 13.49 0.06
N PRO A 176 30.04 14.47 0.91
CA PRO A 176 30.47 14.67 2.32
C PRO A 176 29.99 13.61 3.30
N LEU A 177 28.84 12.99 3.05
CA LEU A 177 28.32 11.93 3.91
C LEU A 177 28.72 10.55 3.37
N PRO A 178 29.06 9.58 4.24
CA PRO A 178 29.43 8.23 3.83
C PRO A 178 28.17 7.39 3.52
N LEU A 179 27.48 7.70 2.42
CA LEU A 179 26.24 7.01 2.00
C LEU A 179 26.47 5.52 1.73
N TYR A 180 27.71 5.10 1.49
CA TYR A 180 28.06 3.69 1.35
C TYR A 180 27.74 2.84 2.60
N LYS A 181 27.60 3.47 3.77
CA LYS A 181 27.18 2.77 5.01
C LYS A 181 25.74 2.29 4.95
N ILE A 182 24.89 2.93 4.14
CA ILE A 182 23.49 2.53 3.98
C ILE A 182 23.43 1.37 2.99
N GLU A 183 23.01 0.20 3.49
CA GLU A 183 22.94 -1.02 2.67
C GLU A 183 21.51 -1.42 2.34
N HIS A 184 20.57 -1.12 3.23
CA HIS A 184 19.19 -1.56 3.09
C HIS A 184 18.20 -0.46 3.45
N PHE A 185 17.12 -0.44 2.69
CA PHE A 185 15.91 0.28 3.03
C PHE A 185 14.75 -0.72 3.06
N ILE A 186 14.23 -0.98 4.25
CA ILE A 186 13.12 -1.91 4.46
C ILE A 186 11.87 -1.10 4.71
N SER A 187 10.90 -1.22 3.81
CA SER A 187 9.60 -0.57 3.95
C SER A 187 8.53 -1.59 4.31
N LEU A 188 7.71 -1.25 5.29
CA LEU A 188 6.55 -2.01 5.74
C LEU A 188 5.31 -1.15 5.52
N ALA A 189 4.25 -1.69 4.91
CA ALA A 189 2.99 -0.96 4.76
C ALA A 189 3.13 0.39 4.01
N THR A 190 4.01 0.47 3.01
CA THR A 190 4.38 1.74 2.36
C THR A 190 3.26 2.33 1.49
N PRO A 191 2.89 3.62 1.67
CA PRO A 191 1.89 4.28 0.85
C PRO A 191 2.46 5.07 -0.34
N ILE A 192 3.77 5.00 -0.61
CA ILE A 192 4.46 5.90 -1.58
C ILE A 192 3.77 5.98 -2.94
N ASP A 193 3.43 4.84 -3.55
CA ASP A 193 2.78 4.82 -4.87
C ASP A 193 1.35 5.35 -4.83
N LYS A 194 0.61 5.09 -3.74
CA LYS A 194 -0.76 5.62 -3.58
C LYS A 194 -0.74 7.11 -3.28
N VAL A 195 0.24 7.59 -2.51
CA VAL A 195 0.48 9.03 -2.32
C VAL A 195 0.76 9.68 -3.66
N TYR A 196 1.63 9.08 -4.47
CA TYR A 196 1.93 9.55 -5.81
C TYR A 196 0.67 9.62 -6.70
N TYR A 197 -0.08 8.52 -6.79
CA TYR A 197 -1.26 8.40 -7.66
C TYR A 197 -2.39 9.35 -7.26
N PHE A 198 -2.76 9.39 -5.97
CA PHE A 198 -3.93 10.15 -5.51
C PHE A 198 -3.64 11.63 -5.26
N PHE A 199 -2.39 12.00 -4.94
CA PHE A 199 -2.10 13.32 -4.40
C PHE A 199 -0.98 14.08 -5.09
N GLU A 200 -0.06 13.39 -5.79
CA GLU A 200 1.03 14.05 -6.53
C GLU A 200 0.73 14.21 -8.02
N ASN A 201 -0.55 14.29 -8.39
CA ASN A 201 -0.97 14.42 -9.78
C ASN A 201 -0.79 15.87 -10.27
N TYR A 202 0.46 16.27 -10.50
CA TYR A 202 0.80 17.50 -11.23
C TYR A 202 0.37 17.35 -12.69
N LYS A 203 -0.94 17.45 -12.97
CA LYS A 203 -1.45 17.46 -14.34
C LYS A 203 -1.18 18.82 -15.00
N SER A 204 0.08 19.11 -15.30
CA SER A 204 0.40 20.19 -16.23
C SER A 204 0.16 19.71 -17.66
N LYS A 205 -0.41 20.58 -18.51
CA LYS A 205 -0.49 20.36 -19.96
C LYS A 205 0.91 20.28 -20.60
N SER A 206 1.95 20.76 -19.91
CA SER A 206 3.33 20.71 -20.39
C SER A 206 4.03 19.44 -19.93
N HIS A 207 4.27 18.52 -20.87
CA HIS A 207 5.08 17.32 -20.64
C HIS A 207 6.51 17.65 -20.15
N ARG A 208 7.07 18.81 -20.56
CA ARG A 208 8.39 19.25 -20.09
C ARG A 208 8.38 19.60 -18.60
N PHE A 209 7.32 20.26 -18.15
CA PHE A 209 7.16 20.59 -16.72
C PHE A 209 7.08 19.30 -15.88
N ASN A 210 6.25 18.34 -16.28
CA ASN A 210 6.12 17.07 -15.56
C ASN A 210 7.47 16.34 -15.50
N ARG A 211 8.22 16.27 -16.61
CA ARG A 211 9.57 15.68 -16.61
C ARG A 211 10.54 16.36 -15.66
N VAL A 212 10.51 17.69 -15.57
CA VAL A 212 11.38 18.44 -14.65
C VAL A 212 11.00 18.15 -13.20
N ILE A 213 9.71 18.10 -12.88
CA ILE A 213 9.24 17.76 -11.52
C ILE A 213 9.66 16.33 -11.14
N GLU A 214 9.48 15.34 -12.03
CA GLU A 214 9.93 13.96 -11.80
C GLU A 214 11.45 13.88 -11.59
N GLN A 215 12.23 14.63 -12.37
CA GLN A 215 13.68 14.71 -12.19
C GLN A 215 14.10 15.39 -10.87
N ILE A 216 13.39 16.44 -10.45
CA ILE A 216 13.67 17.14 -9.18
C ILE A 216 13.35 16.24 -7.99
N ARG A 217 12.28 15.44 -8.09
CA ARG A 217 11.89 14.46 -7.08
C ARG A 217 13.00 13.42 -6.88
N GLY A 218 13.56 12.92 -7.98
CA GLY A 218 14.59 11.89 -7.99
C GLY A 218 14.00 10.48 -7.97
N ASP A 219 14.84 9.49 -8.28
CA ASP A 219 14.46 8.09 -8.38
C ASP A 219 15.54 7.17 -7.77
N ILE A 220 15.27 5.85 -7.72
CA ILE A 220 16.21 4.87 -7.17
C ILE A 220 17.43 4.59 -8.06
N SER A 221 17.53 5.22 -9.23
CA SER A 221 18.71 5.13 -10.09
C SER A 221 19.80 6.15 -9.73
N GLU A 222 19.46 7.11 -8.87
CA GLU A 222 20.39 8.11 -8.36
C GLU A 222 20.92 7.79 -6.97
N VAL A 223 21.89 8.60 -6.54
CA VAL A 223 22.43 8.59 -5.18
C VAL A 223 21.30 8.97 -4.20
N PRO A 224 21.08 8.23 -3.10
CA PRO A 224 21.97 7.21 -2.51
C PRO A 224 21.74 5.77 -2.99
N PHE A 225 20.66 5.48 -3.73
CA PHE A 225 20.24 4.12 -4.07
C PHE A 225 21.15 3.44 -5.09
N ALA A 226 21.67 4.21 -6.05
CA ALA A 226 22.60 3.71 -7.05
C ALA A 226 23.61 4.77 -7.51
N LYS A 227 24.72 4.31 -8.11
CA LYS A 227 25.67 5.15 -8.84
C LYS A 227 26.07 4.45 -10.13
N ASN A 228 25.85 5.09 -11.28
CA ASN A 228 26.22 4.56 -12.59
C ASN A 228 25.76 3.10 -12.77
N THR A 229 24.48 2.81 -12.54
CA THR A 229 23.86 1.46 -12.57
C THR A 229 24.26 0.49 -11.46
N LYS A 230 25.31 0.78 -10.68
CA LYS A 230 25.70 -0.04 -9.54
C LYS A 230 24.73 0.18 -8.38
N LYS A 231 24.00 -0.86 -8.01
CA LYS A 231 23.08 -0.85 -6.87
C LYS A 231 23.88 -0.67 -5.58
N GLN A 232 23.44 0.27 -4.74
CA GLN A 232 24.05 0.54 -3.44
C GLN A 232 23.12 0.10 -2.32
N ILE A 233 21.89 0.63 -2.31
CA ILE A 233 20.88 0.30 -1.32
C ILE A 233 19.96 -0.78 -1.90
N HIS A 234 19.78 -1.88 -1.17
CA HIS A 234 18.72 -2.83 -1.47
C HIS A 234 17.43 -2.39 -0.79
N TRP A 235 16.45 -1.99 -1.59
CA TRP A 235 15.11 -1.65 -1.09
C TRP A 235 14.22 -2.89 -1.11
N ILE A 236 13.88 -3.39 0.09
CA ILE A 236 12.94 -4.49 0.30
C ILE A 236 11.61 -3.90 0.78
N ASN A 237 10.53 -4.18 0.05
CA ASN A 237 9.20 -3.71 0.39
C ASN A 237 8.27 -4.86 0.78
N PHE A 238 7.83 -4.88 2.03
CA PHE A 238 6.78 -5.79 2.48
C PHE A 238 5.42 -5.12 2.37
N TRP A 239 4.50 -5.78 1.67
CA TRP A 239 3.15 -5.28 1.45
C TRP A 239 2.13 -6.42 1.54
N ASP A 240 0.89 -6.09 1.90
CA ASP A 240 -0.22 -7.06 1.97
C ASP A 240 -1.32 -6.57 1.03
N ALA A 241 -1.83 -7.44 0.16
CA ALA A 241 -2.89 -7.08 -0.78
C ALA A 241 -4.20 -6.67 -0.10
N ALA A 242 -4.42 -7.08 1.15
CA ALA A 242 -5.57 -6.65 1.95
C ALA A 242 -5.36 -5.28 2.63
N ASP A 243 -4.14 -4.74 2.59
CA ASP A 243 -3.87 -3.39 3.05
C ASP A 243 -4.34 -2.38 1.99
N ILE A 244 -5.40 -1.64 2.30
CA ILE A 244 -5.99 -0.67 1.38
C ILE A 244 -5.09 0.56 1.15
N ILE A 245 -4.00 0.67 1.91
CA ILE A 245 -3.08 1.83 1.95
C ILE A 245 -1.73 1.56 1.35
N SER A 246 -1.20 0.35 1.60
CA SER A 246 0.07 -0.03 1.04
C SER A 246 -0.09 -0.86 -0.22
N GLY A 247 1.02 -1.09 -0.90
CA GLY A 247 1.06 -1.93 -2.09
C GLY A 247 2.50 -2.21 -2.51
N SER A 248 2.63 -2.92 -3.62
CA SER A 248 3.89 -2.97 -4.36
C SER A 248 4.33 -1.56 -4.74
N ILE A 249 5.64 -1.32 -4.70
CA ILE A 249 6.24 -0.05 -5.11
C ILE A 249 6.83 -0.20 -6.51
N GLU A 250 6.36 0.66 -7.42
CA GLU A 250 6.76 0.73 -8.81
C GLU A 250 7.10 2.17 -9.24
N SER A 251 6.55 3.20 -8.56
CA SER A 251 6.69 4.61 -8.98
C SER A 251 8.12 5.20 -8.95
N PRO A 252 9.02 4.89 -7.99
CA PRO A 252 10.34 5.52 -7.93
C PRO A 252 11.36 4.85 -8.88
N HIS A 253 10.90 4.29 -10.00
CA HIS A 253 11.70 3.55 -10.97
C HIS A 253 12.16 4.40 -12.15
N ASN A 254 13.41 4.20 -12.59
CA ASN A 254 13.91 4.82 -13.81
C ASN A 254 13.80 3.86 -15.01
N ALA A 255 13.07 4.28 -16.06
CA ALA A 255 12.86 3.49 -17.27
C ALA A 255 14.16 3.07 -17.98
N ASN A 256 15.25 3.84 -17.85
CA ASN A 256 16.55 3.52 -18.46
C ASN A 256 17.34 2.47 -17.65
N HIS A 257 16.88 2.13 -16.45
CA HIS A 257 17.56 1.21 -15.55
C HIS A 257 16.59 0.15 -15.03
N ALA A 258 16.03 -0.64 -15.97
CA ALA A 258 15.01 -1.67 -15.71
C ALA A 258 15.40 -2.68 -14.61
N ASP A 259 16.68 -2.91 -14.37
CA ASP A 259 17.18 -3.82 -13.33
C ASP A 259 17.16 -3.20 -11.91
N LEU A 260 17.11 -1.87 -11.78
CA LEU A 260 16.97 -1.16 -10.51
C LEU A 260 15.49 -1.08 -10.15
N ARG A 261 15.00 -2.09 -9.44
CA ARG A 261 13.62 -2.18 -8.94
C ARG A 261 13.61 -2.42 -7.44
N VAL A 262 12.52 -2.01 -6.81
CA VAL A 262 12.20 -2.37 -5.43
C VAL A 262 11.88 -3.87 -5.36
N ASP A 263 12.42 -4.55 -4.36
CA ASP A 263 12.14 -5.96 -4.10
C ASP A 263 10.82 -6.09 -3.34
N ASN A 264 9.73 -6.21 -4.09
CA ASN A 264 8.37 -6.30 -3.57
C ASN A 264 8.07 -7.72 -3.05
N TYR A 265 8.05 -7.88 -1.72
CA TYR A 265 7.69 -9.11 -1.01
C TYR A 265 6.23 -9.04 -0.51
N GLU A 266 5.34 -9.70 -1.24
CA GLU A 266 3.93 -9.82 -0.83
C GLU A 266 3.79 -10.76 0.37
N ILE A 267 3.11 -10.30 1.42
CA ILE A 267 2.77 -11.07 2.62
C ILE A 267 1.27 -11.14 2.82
N TYR A 268 0.90 -12.05 3.72
CA TYR A 268 -0.46 -12.19 4.20
C TYR A 268 -0.39 -12.29 5.70
N ASN A 269 -0.60 -11.15 6.36
CA ASN A 269 -0.49 -11.04 7.81
C ASN A 269 -1.53 -11.92 8.53
N ARG A 270 -2.67 -12.17 7.88
CA ARG A 270 -3.81 -12.93 8.41
C ARG A 270 -4.45 -13.82 7.35
N TRP A 271 -5.22 -14.81 7.83
CA TRP A 271 -5.98 -15.75 6.99
C TRP A 271 -7.24 -15.15 6.38
N PHE A 272 -7.63 -13.98 6.89
CA PHE A 272 -8.77 -13.23 6.44
C PHE A 272 -8.29 -11.80 6.15
N PRO A 273 -8.75 -11.17 5.06
CA PRO A 273 -8.31 -9.84 4.65
C PRO A 273 -8.90 -8.76 5.57
N ASP A 274 -8.26 -8.51 6.70
CA ASP A 274 -8.60 -7.43 7.64
C ASP A 274 -7.74 -6.21 7.29
N PRO A 275 -8.30 -5.11 6.75
CA PRO A 275 -7.50 -3.95 6.31
C PRO A 275 -6.64 -3.35 7.42
N ASN A 276 -7.16 -3.31 8.65
CA ASN A 276 -6.45 -2.72 9.77
C ASN A 276 -5.27 -3.60 10.18
N LYS A 277 -5.52 -4.89 10.42
CA LYS A 277 -4.42 -5.81 10.76
C LYS A 277 -3.43 -5.99 9.61
N SER A 278 -3.88 -5.96 8.36
CA SER A 278 -3.00 -6.04 7.20
C SER A 278 -2.01 -4.88 7.14
N HIS A 279 -2.38 -3.71 7.68
CA HIS A 279 -1.51 -2.54 7.74
C HIS A 279 -0.50 -2.56 8.91
N PHE A 280 -0.85 -3.13 10.08
CA PHE A 280 0.00 -3.04 11.28
C PHE A 280 0.71 -4.33 11.68
N ALA A 281 0.23 -5.49 11.24
CA ALA A 281 0.69 -6.79 11.75
C ALA A 281 2.00 -7.31 11.14
N TYR A 282 2.74 -6.49 10.39
CA TYR A 282 4.04 -6.86 9.80
C TYR A 282 5.04 -7.36 10.85
N PHE A 283 5.04 -6.75 12.04
CA PHE A 283 5.90 -7.17 13.15
C PHE A 283 5.38 -8.39 13.90
N GLU A 284 4.13 -8.80 13.66
CA GLU A 284 3.56 -10.03 14.19
C GLU A 284 3.88 -11.24 13.27
N ASP A 285 4.40 -11.00 12.06
CA ASP A 285 4.73 -12.05 11.08
C ASP A 285 6.19 -12.53 11.23
N ILE A 286 6.34 -13.78 11.68
CA ILE A 286 7.66 -14.41 11.87
C ILE A 286 8.52 -14.43 10.60
N ARG A 287 7.91 -14.43 9.41
CA ARG A 287 8.63 -14.45 8.13
C ARG A 287 9.27 -13.09 7.87
N VAL A 288 8.50 -12.02 8.08
CA VAL A 288 8.99 -10.63 7.99
C VAL A 288 10.11 -10.44 9.00
N LEU A 289 9.88 -10.82 10.27
CA LEU A 289 10.89 -10.74 11.32
C LEU A 289 12.15 -11.54 10.98
N ARG A 290 12.02 -12.75 10.40
CA ARG A 290 13.18 -13.56 9.99
C ARG A 290 14.00 -12.89 8.90
N ILE A 291 13.35 -12.30 7.88
CA ILE A 291 14.06 -11.60 6.80
C ILE A 291 14.73 -10.33 7.34
N ILE A 292 14.06 -9.57 8.20
CA ILE A 292 14.64 -8.41 8.88
C ILE A 292 15.84 -8.84 9.72
N PHE A 293 15.69 -9.88 10.54
CA PHE A 293 16.77 -10.43 11.36
C PHE A 293 17.95 -10.88 10.51
N ASP A 294 17.72 -11.63 9.43
CA ASP A 294 18.78 -12.09 8.52
C ASP A 294 19.47 -10.92 7.81
N THR A 295 18.75 -9.86 7.50
CA THR A 295 19.31 -8.64 6.89
C THR A 295 20.16 -7.86 7.90
N ILE A 296 19.67 -7.73 9.12
CA ILE A 296 20.37 -7.03 10.21
C ILE A 296 21.57 -7.85 10.68
N PHE A 297 21.40 -9.05 11.20
CA PHE A 297 22.47 -9.75 11.89
C PHE A 297 23.37 -10.55 10.95
N ASN A 298 22.80 -11.13 9.89
CA ASN A 298 23.54 -12.00 8.96
C ASN A 298 23.99 -11.27 7.69
N ARG A 299 23.69 -9.97 7.56
CA ARG A 299 23.97 -9.12 6.38
C ARG A 299 23.49 -9.77 5.06
N LYS A 300 22.44 -10.59 5.12
CA LYS A 300 21.87 -11.19 3.90
C LYS A 300 21.25 -10.09 3.03
N HIS A 301 21.09 -10.41 1.75
CA HIS A 301 20.43 -9.55 0.78
C HIS A 301 21.14 -8.20 0.55
N SER A 302 22.39 -8.02 0.96
CA SER A 302 23.14 -6.78 0.70
C SER A 302 23.64 -6.75 -0.73
N PHE A 303 23.49 -5.61 -1.42
CA PHE A 303 24.08 -5.41 -2.75
C PHE A 303 25.57 -5.05 -2.70
N VAL A 304 26.12 -4.79 -1.52
CA VAL A 304 27.53 -4.42 -1.33
C VAL A 304 28.33 -5.47 -0.55
N ASP A 305 27.73 -6.62 -0.26
CA ASP A 305 28.45 -7.75 0.33
C ASP A 305 29.57 -8.23 -0.63
N PRO A 306 30.84 -8.25 -0.20
CA PRO A 306 31.93 -8.77 -1.02
C PRO A 306 31.75 -10.24 -1.43
N LYS A 307 30.91 -11.01 -0.73
CA LYS A 307 30.64 -12.44 -1.00
C LYS A 307 29.57 -12.69 -2.06
N ILE A 308 29.00 -11.65 -2.69
CA ILE A 308 27.98 -11.83 -3.72
C ILE A 308 28.56 -12.65 -4.90
N PRO A 309 27.85 -13.71 -5.35
CA PRO A 309 28.25 -14.48 -6.54
C PRO A 309 28.43 -13.56 -7.75
N ARG A 310 29.44 -13.81 -8.58
CA ARG A 310 29.72 -13.00 -9.78
C ARG A 310 29.27 -13.72 -11.05
N ASN A 311 28.82 -12.94 -12.03
CA ASN A 311 28.59 -13.41 -13.39
C ASN A 311 29.94 -13.68 -14.09
N PRO A 312 29.95 -14.40 -15.24
CA PRO A 312 31.19 -14.66 -15.99
C PRO A 312 31.96 -13.39 -16.39
N ASN A 313 31.26 -12.26 -16.58
CA ASN A 313 31.86 -10.96 -16.87
C ASN A 313 32.37 -10.20 -15.63
N GLY A 314 32.40 -10.85 -14.45
CA GLY A 314 32.86 -10.26 -13.19
C GLY A 314 31.86 -9.35 -12.47
N SER A 315 30.69 -9.05 -13.07
CA SER A 315 29.66 -8.23 -12.42
C SER A 315 28.95 -8.98 -11.27
N PRO A 316 28.54 -8.30 -10.18
CA PRO A 316 27.79 -8.94 -9.10
C PRO A 316 26.43 -9.46 -9.59
N LYS A 317 26.08 -10.69 -9.21
CA LYS A 317 24.81 -11.33 -9.55
C LYS A 317 23.72 -10.90 -8.55
N TYR A 318 23.29 -9.64 -8.63
CA TYR A 318 22.31 -9.05 -7.69
C TYR A 318 21.01 -9.84 -7.55
N LYS A 319 20.58 -10.58 -8.57
CA LYS A 319 19.38 -11.45 -8.50
C LYS A 319 19.43 -12.49 -7.36
N THR A 320 20.63 -12.88 -6.91
CA THR A 320 20.82 -13.80 -5.77
C THR A 320 20.56 -13.13 -4.42
N GLN A 321 20.55 -11.81 -4.38
CA GLN A 321 20.31 -11.02 -3.17
C GLN A 321 18.84 -10.61 -3.01
N ILE A 322 18.04 -10.77 -4.06
CA ILE A 322 16.60 -10.51 -4.05
C ILE A 322 15.92 -11.56 -3.16
N VAL A 323 15.10 -11.10 -2.22
CA VAL A 323 14.24 -11.93 -1.35
C VAL A 323 13.18 -12.63 -2.19
N GLY A 324 12.61 -11.91 -3.17
CA GLY A 324 11.69 -12.44 -4.18
C GLY A 324 10.22 -12.20 -3.87
N SER A 325 9.35 -12.53 -4.82
CA SER A 325 7.90 -12.46 -4.62
C SER A 325 7.38 -13.82 -4.17
N ARG A 326 6.59 -13.86 -3.10
CA ARG A 326 5.79 -15.03 -2.77
C ARG A 326 4.36 -14.80 -3.24
N GLY A 327 3.88 -15.68 -4.12
CA GLY A 327 2.49 -15.71 -4.53
C GLY A 327 1.58 -15.96 -3.32
N GLY A 328 0.47 -15.23 -3.29
CA GLY A 328 -0.36 -15.19 -2.11
C GLY A 328 -1.17 -16.40 -1.77
N LEU A 329 -1.82 -16.35 -0.60
CA LEU A 329 -2.77 -17.38 -0.20
C LEU A 329 -4.03 -17.29 -1.06
N PRO A 330 -4.35 -18.32 -1.86
CA PRO A 330 -5.51 -18.27 -2.76
C PRO A 330 -6.82 -17.95 -2.03
N ILE A 331 -6.94 -18.39 -0.78
CA ILE A 331 -8.13 -18.16 0.05
C ILE A 331 -8.37 -16.69 0.40
N ASN A 332 -7.31 -15.89 0.54
CA ASN A 332 -7.45 -14.45 0.81
C ASN A 332 -8.05 -13.74 -0.40
N ARG A 333 -7.71 -14.14 -1.62
CA ARG A 333 -8.30 -13.59 -2.85
C ARG A 333 -9.80 -13.88 -2.95
N ILE A 334 -10.22 -15.07 -2.50
CA ILE A 334 -11.65 -15.43 -2.44
C ILE A 334 -12.39 -14.52 -1.46
N PHE A 335 -11.85 -14.30 -0.25
CA PHE A 335 -12.47 -13.40 0.72
C PHE A 335 -12.47 -11.94 0.25
N GLN A 336 -11.40 -11.48 -0.42
CA GLN A 336 -11.37 -10.15 -1.04
C GLN A 336 -12.45 -9.99 -2.10
N ALA A 337 -12.68 -11.01 -2.94
CA ALA A 337 -13.76 -10.99 -3.92
C ALA A 337 -15.14 -10.88 -3.25
N PHE A 338 -15.37 -11.62 -2.16
CA PHE A 338 -16.60 -11.51 -1.37
C PHE A 338 -16.75 -10.13 -0.70
N MET A 339 -15.66 -9.54 -0.20
CA MET A 339 -15.67 -8.18 0.35
C MET A 339 -16.02 -7.13 -0.68
N LEU A 340 -15.51 -7.28 -1.91
CA LEU A 340 -15.86 -6.39 -3.01
C LEU A 340 -17.31 -6.60 -3.47
N LEU A 341 -17.83 -7.82 -3.43
CA LEU A 341 -19.20 -8.13 -3.87
C LEU A 341 -20.27 -7.59 -2.90
N LEU A 342 -20.01 -7.60 -1.60
CA LEU A 342 -21.00 -7.30 -0.57
C LEU A 342 -21.65 -5.89 -0.71
N PRO A 343 -20.90 -4.78 -0.87
CA PRO A 343 -21.50 -3.45 -1.01
C PRO A 343 -22.43 -3.34 -2.22
N TRP A 344 -22.07 -3.99 -3.33
CA TRP A 344 -22.88 -3.98 -4.54
C TRP A 344 -24.16 -4.80 -4.40
N SER A 345 -24.10 -5.96 -3.75
CA SER A 345 -25.31 -6.77 -3.50
C SER A 345 -26.27 -6.04 -2.56
N ILE A 346 -25.76 -5.33 -1.55
CA ILE A 346 -26.56 -4.51 -0.64
C ILE A 346 -27.20 -3.34 -1.40
N LEU A 347 -26.42 -2.62 -2.21
CA LEU A 347 -26.93 -1.51 -3.01
C LEU A 347 -28.05 -1.98 -3.95
N GLY A 348 -27.87 -3.13 -4.61
CA GLY A 348 -28.91 -3.74 -5.45
C GLY A 348 -30.18 -4.08 -4.67
N ALA A 349 -30.05 -4.61 -3.46
CA ALA A 349 -31.20 -4.88 -2.58
C ALA A 349 -31.94 -3.58 -2.19
N VAL A 350 -31.21 -2.54 -1.79
CA VAL A 350 -31.79 -1.23 -1.41
C VAL A 350 -32.53 -0.59 -2.59
N LEU A 351 -31.87 -0.50 -3.76
CA LEU A 351 -32.50 0.06 -4.97
C LEU A 351 -33.71 -0.77 -5.41
N GLY A 352 -33.62 -2.09 -5.31
CA GLY A 352 -34.73 -2.99 -5.61
C GLY A 352 -35.93 -2.82 -4.65
N HIS A 353 -35.70 -2.48 -3.39
CA HIS A 353 -36.78 -2.18 -2.45
C HIS A 353 -37.42 -0.81 -2.75
N ILE A 354 -36.62 0.20 -3.08
CA ILE A 354 -37.12 1.56 -3.37
C ILE A 354 -37.90 1.61 -4.69
N PHE A 355 -37.35 1.05 -5.76
CA PHE A 355 -37.89 1.24 -7.11
C PHE A 355 -38.71 0.05 -7.63
N LEU A 356 -38.41 -1.17 -7.19
CA LEU A 356 -38.94 -2.40 -7.77
C LEU A 356 -39.87 -3.19 -6.84
N LYS A 357 -40.23 -2.62 -5.67
CA LYS A 357 -41.25 -3.11 -4.72
C LYS A 357 -41.35 -4.64 -4.61
N GLY A 358 -40.23 -5.31 -4.29
CA GLY A 358 -40.22 -6.76 -4.01
C GLY A 358 -40.10 -7.68 -5.23
N SER A 359 -39.62 -7.17 -6.37
CA SER A 359 -39.28 -7.95 -7.56
C SER A 359 -38.33 -9.14 -7.29
N LEU A 360 -38.25 -10.08 -8.25
CA LEU A 360 -37.26 -11.17 -8.25
C LEU A 360 -35.84 -10.66 -8.01
N PHE A 361 -35.46 -9.53 -8.63
CA PHE A 361 -34.15 -8.91 -8.47
C PHE A 361 -33.87 -8.49 -7.02
N THR A 362 -34.87 -7.91 -6.35
CA THR A 362 -34.79 -7.54 -4.93
C THR A 362 -34.54 -8.77 -4.06
N ASN A 363 -35.29 -9.86 -4.28
CA ASN A 363 -35.14 -11.10 -3.53
C ASN A 363 -33.78 -11.78 -3.73
N VAL A 364 -33.28 -11.81 -4.97
CA VAL A 364 -31.96 -12.37 -5.29
C VAL A 364 -30.85 -11.55 -4.64
N SER A 365 -30.90 -10.22 -4.75
CA SER A 365 -29.88 -9.32 -4.19
C SER A 365 -29.81 -9.40 -2.66
N THR A 366 -30.97 -9.47 -1.99
CA THR A 366 -31.04 -9.64 -0.54
C THR A 366 -30.46 -10.97 -0.09
N ARG A 367 -30.84 -12.08 -0.74
CA ARG A 367 -30.31 -13.42 -0.42
C ARG A 367 -28.79 -13.49 -0.65
N LEU A 368 -28.31 -12.93 -1.76
CA LEU A 368 -26.88 -12.87 -2.06
C LEU A 368 -26.12 -12.10 -0.97
N SER A 369 -26.63 -10.94 -0.57
CA SER A 369 -26.03 -10.12 0.50
C SER A 369 -25.93 -10.89 1.82
N ILE A 370 -26.99 -11.60 2.21
CA ILE A 370 -26.99 -12.42 3.43
C ILE A 370 -25.95 -13.54 3.34
N VAL A 371 -25.92 -14.28 2.23
CA VAL A 371 -24.96 -15.38 2.03
C VAL A 371 -23.52 -14.89 2.09
N VAL A 372 -23.22 -13.79 1.37
CA VAL A 372 -21.88 -13.19 1.36
C VAL A 372 -21.50 -12.69 2.76
N ALA A 373 -22.41 -12.02 3.46
CA ALA A 373 -22.18 -11.55 4.83
C ALA A 373 -21.88 -12.71 5.79
N VAL A 374 -22.65 -13.81 5.71
CA VAL A 374 -22.43 -15.01 6.55
C VAL A 374 -21.07 -15.64 6.25
N ILE A 375 -20.69 -15.77 4.97
CA ILE A 375 -19.37 -16.30 4.59
C ILE A 375 -18.24 -15.44 5.17
N LEU A 376 -18.37 -14.11 5.07
CA LEU A 376 -17.38 -13.17 5.62
C LEU A 376 -17.33 -13.22 7.15
N LEU A 377 -18.47 -13.32 7.84
CA LEU A 377 -18.52 -13.46 9.30
C LEU A 377 -17.90 -14.77 9.78
N ILE A 378 -18.18 -15.88 9.11
CA ILE A 378 -17.54 -17.18 9.40
C ILE A 378 -16.04 -17.07 9.18
N GLY A 379 -15.60 -16.51 8.05
CA GLY A 379 -14.20 -16.29 7.73
C GLY A 379 -13.48 -15.46 8.80
N TRP A 380 -14.09 -14.36 9.22
CA TRP A 380 -13.59 -13.49 10.28
C TRP A 380 -13.54 -14.19 11.65
N PHE A 381 -14.56 -14.95 12.03
CA PHE A 381 -14.57 -15.69 13.29
C PHE A 381 -13.50 -16.80 13.32
N LEU A 382 -13.35 -17.51 12.21
CA LEU A 382 -12.29 -18.51 12.04
C LEU A 382 -10.89 -17.87 12.09
N SER A 383 -10.72 -16.66 11.55
CA SER A 383 -9.44 -15.95 11.60
C SER A 383 -9.06 -15.54 13.02
N LYS A 384 -10.03 -15.11 13.84
CA LYS A 384 -9.81 -14.85 15.27
C LYS A 384 -9.36 -16.09 16.03
N LYS A 385 -9.95 -17.26 15.73
CA LYS A 385 -9.59 -18.54 16.38
C LYS A 385 -8.25 -19.10 15.91
N ARG A 386 -7.90 -18.93 14.62
CA ARG A 386 -6.67 -19.49 14.04
C ARG A 386 -5.42 -18.64 14.30
N GLY A 387 -5.56 -17.43 14.85
CA GLY A 387 -4.42 -16.55 15.14
C GLY A 387 -3.67 -16.12 13.88
N HIS A 388 -2.40 -15.74 14.03
CA HIS A 388 -1.50 -15.46 12.91
C HIS A 388 -1.31 -16.70 12.04
N LEU A 389 -1.35 -16.53 10.73
CA LEU A 389 -0.82 -17.52 9.81
C LEU A 389 0.70 -17.54 9.91
N VAL A 390 1.24 -18.15 10.97
CA VAL A 390 2.34 -19.13 10.93
C VAL A 390 2.46 -19.69 12.36
N SER A 391 1.69 -20.74 12.67
CA SER A 391 2.29 -21.85 13.39
C SER A 391 2.19 -23.07 12.46
N TYR A 392 3.32 -23.74 12.26
CA TYR A 392 3.49 -25.01 11.57
C TYR A 392 3.26 -25.05 10.04
N ASN A 393 4.35 -24.87 9.29
CA ASN A 393 4.89 -25.99 8.50
C ASN A 393 6.34 -25.73 8.06
N THR A 394 7.27 -25.88 9.00
CA THR A 394 8.64 -26.31 8.69
C THR A 394 8.60 -27.79 8.28
N ARG A 395 7.96 -28.12 7.15
CA ARG A 395 8.38 -29.31 6.41
C ARG A 395 9.59 -28.89 5.60
N SER A 396 10.73 -29.38 6.09
CA SER A 396 12.00 -29.46 5.41
C SER A 396 11.86 -29.48 3.90
N VAL A 397 12.29 -28.41 3.24
CA VAL A 397 12.96 -28.58 1.97
C VAL A 397 14.39 -28.97 2.39
N LYS A 398 14.64 -30.28 2.39
CA LYS A 398 16.00 -30.82 2.34
C LYS A 398 16.60 -30.49 0.98
#